data_AF-A0A351VJN7-F1
#
_entry.id   AF-A0A351VJN7-F1
#
_cell.length_a   1.000
_cell.length_b   1.000
_cell.length_c   1.000
_cell.angle_alpha   90.00
_cell.angle_beta   90.00
_cell.angle_gamma   90.00
#
_symmetry.space_group_name_H-M   'P 1'
#
loop_
_entity.id
_entity.type
_entity.pdbx_description
1 polymer ?
#
loop_
_entity_poly.entity_id
_entity_poly.type
_entity_poly.pdbx_seq_one_letter_code
_entity_poly.pdbx_strand_id
1 'polypeptide(L)' 'MAHNTIASKELFGGSHEIVIMHDGLPYRLRITKNNKLILTK' A
#
# COMPACT_ATOMS: atom_id res chain seq x y z
N MET A 1 4.28 -21.35 9.54
CA MET A 1 4.96 -20.25 8.80
C MET A 1 4.37 -18.94 9.25
N ALA A 2 5.16 -18.07 9.91
CA ALA A 2 4.67 -16.75 10.32
C ALA A 2 4.56 -15.85 9.08
N HIS A 3 3.42 -15.18 8.92
CA HIS A 3 3.21 -14.20 7.86
C HIS A 3 3.50 -12.82 8.45
N ASN A 4 4.28 -12.01 7.74
CA ASN A 4 4.46 -10.62 8.14
C ASN A 4 3.21 -9.84 7.70
N THR A 5 2.27 -9.66 8.63
CA THR A 5 0.99 -9.00 8.40
C THR A 5 1.02 -7.60 9.01
N ILE A 6 0.56 -6.61 8.27
CA ILE A 6 0.38 -5.22 8.73
C ILE A 6 -1.06 -4.78 8.48
N ALA A 7 -1.64 -3.99 9.39
CA ALA A 7 -2.96 -3.43 9.17
C ALA A 7 -2.92 -2.32 8.11
N SER A 8 -3.92 -2.26 7.22
CA SER A 8 -3.99 -1.20 6.19
C SER A 8 -3.99 0.20 6.82
N LYS A 9 -4.69 0.40 7.93
CA LYS A 9 -4.72 1.70 8.63
C LYS A 9 -3.32 2.18 9.04
N GLU A 10 -2.47 1.25 9.49
CA GLU A 10 -1.09 1.53 9.88
C GLU A 10 -0.23 1.79 8.65
N LEU A 11 -0.34 0.92 7.64
CA LEU A 11 0.40 1.03 6.38
C LEU A 11 0.18 2.38 5.69
N PHE A 12 -1.05 2.89 5.72
CA PHE A 12 -1.42 4.12 5.03
C PHE A 12 -1.27 5.39 5.88
N GLY A 13 -1.08 5.27 7.20
CA GLY A 13 -0.88 6.43 8.09
C GLY A 13 -1.97 7.51 7.99
N GLY A 14 -3.21 7.12 7.71
CA GLY A 14 -4.34 8.05 7.49
C GLY A 14 -4.44 8.65 6.08
N SER A 15 -3.51 8.33 5.19
CA SER A 15 -3.56 8.69 3.77
C SER A 15 -4.38 7.68 2.96
N HIS A 16 -4.78 8.04 1.74
CA HIS A 16 -5.43 7.11 0.80
C HIS A 16 -4.44 6.46 -0.18
N GLU A 17 -3.19 6.92 -0.19
CA GLU A 17 -2.12 6.48 -1.07
C GLU A 17 -0.78 6.52 -0.34
N ILE A 18 0.09 5.56 -0.65
CA ILE A 18 1.51 5.57 -0.28
C ILE A 18 2.37 5.28 -1.51
N VAL A 19 3.60 5.79 -1.50
CA VAL A 19 4.62 5.44 -2.49
C VAL A 19 5.58 4.43 -1.87
N ILE A 20 5.77 3.30 -2.55
CA ILE A 20 6.69 2.24 -2.18
C ILE A 20 7.86 2.30 -3.16
N MET A 21 9.08 2.51 -2.66
CA MET A 21 10.28 2.40 -3.48
C MET A 21 10.66 0.92 -3.59
N HIS A 22 10.70 0.39 -4.81
CA HIS A 22 11.08 -0.99 -5.09
C HIS A 22 12.04 -1.01 -6.29
N ASP A 23 13.23 -1.57 -6.08
CA ASP A 23 14.32 -1.61 -7.08
C ASP A 23 14.63 -0.23 -7.70
N GLY A 24 14.62 0.81 -6.86
CA GLY A 24 14.88 2.20 -7.28
C GLY A 24 13.71 2.86 -8.03
N LEU A 25 12.58 2.18 -8.19
CA LEU A 25 11.41 2.68 -8.89
C LEU A 25 10.25 2.92 -7.92
N PRO A 26 9.47 4.00 -8.10
CA PRO A 26 8.29 4.24 -7.30
C PRO A 26 7.14 3.34 -7.74
N TYR A 27 6.44 2.77 -6.79
CA TYR A 27 5.15 2.12 -6.96
C TYR A 27 4.12 2.84 -6.09
N ARG A 28 2.88 2.96 -6.57
CA ARG A 28 1.79 3.58 -5.82
C ARG A 28 0.83 2.52 -5.34
N LEU A 29 0.66 2.42 -4.03
CA LEU A 29 -0.40 1.62 -3.42
C LEU A 29 -1.50 2.57 -2.95
N ARG A 30 -2.74 2.37 -3.41
CA ARG A 30 -3.89 3.21 -3.01
C ARG A 30 -5.13 2.40 -2.68
N ILE A 31 -6.01 3.00 -1.87
CA ILE A 31 -7.36 2.51 -1.61
C ILE A 31 -8.29 3.01 -2.72
N THR A 32 -8.99 2.11 -3.39
CA THR A 32 -9.96 2.43 -4.43
C THR A 32 -11.31 2.84 -3.84
N LYS A 33 -12.20 3.41 -4.66
CA LYS A 33 -13.58 3.74 -4.25
C LYS A 33 -14.40 2.54 -3.76
N ASN A 34 -14.04 1.31 -4.13
CA ASN A 34 -14.68 0.08 -3.64
C ASN A 34 -13.91 -0.59 -2.49
N ASN A 35 -13.09 0.17 -1.75
CA ASN A 35 -12.31 -0.28 -0.59
C ASN A 35 -11.34 -1.43 -0.89
N LYS A 36 -10.87 -1.56 -2.13
CA LYS A 36 -9.82 -2.50 -2.52
C LYS A 36 -8.47 -1.79 -2.53
N LEU A 37 -7.40 -2.56 -2.38
CA LEU A 37 -6.04 -2.08 -2.59
C LEU A 37 -5.64 -2.31 -4.05
N ILE A 38 -5.02 -1.31 -4.67
CA ILE A 38 -4.42 -1.44 -5.99
C ILE A 38 -2.99 -0.91 -5.95
N LEU A 39 -2.06 -1.72 -6.49
CA LEU A 39 -0.66 -1.36 -6.67
C LEU A 39 -0.43 -1.07 -8.16
N THR A 40 0.16 0.08 -8.46
CA THR A 40 0.55 0.48 -9.82
C THR A 40 2.01 0.90 -9.84
N LYS A 41 2.69 0.69 -10.97
CA LYS A 41 4.03 1.24 -11.24
C LYS A 41 3.92 2.69 -11.67
#